data_AF-A0A840R2W3-F1
#
_entry.id   AF-A0A840R2W3-F1
#
_cell.length_a   1.000
_cell.length_b   1.000
_cell.length_c   1.000
_cell.angle_alpha   90.00
_cell.angle_beta   90.00
_cell.angle_gamma   90.00
#
_symmetry.space_group_name_H-M   'P 1'
#
loop_
_entity.id
_entity.type
_entity.pdbx_description
1 polymer ?
#
loop_
_entity_poly.entity_id
_entity_poly.type
_entity_poly.pdbx_seq_one_letter_code
_entity_poly.pdbx_strand_id
1 'polypeptide(L)'
;MSEKIVKIADDFWNIRGEFKIGGLLNIGTQASLLRCASGKYVLLDAYTLNASLKAEVDALTNNGADIEAIINVHPFHTMHVAQMHEQYLCPLQQLYRG
;
A
#
# COMPACT_ATOMS: atom_id res chain seq x y z
N MET A 1 14.70 10.76 -6.08
CA MET A 1 14.87 9.41 -5.48
C MET A 1 14.72 8.38 -6.60
N SER A 2 15.61 7.39 -6.70
CA SER A 2 15.43 6.29 -7.66
C SER A 2 14.21 5.46 -7.27
N GLU A 3 13.40 5.08 -8.26
CA GLU A 3 12.25 4.19 -8.04
C GLU A 3 12.73 2.83 -7.55
N LYS A 4 12.10 2.27 -6.51
CA LYS A 4 12.49 0.97 -5.93
C LYS A 4 11.36 0.28 -5.16
N ILE A 5 11.40 -1.04 -5.14
CA ILE A 5 10.63 -1.87 -4.20
C ILE A 5 11.46 -2.10 -2.94
N VAL A 6 10.88 -1.85 -1.77
CA VAL A 6 11.53 -2.04 -0.47
C VAL A 6 10.75 -3.08 0.31
N LYS A 7 11.37 -4.22 0.61
CA LYS A 7 10.80 -5.21 1.53
C LYS A 7 10.85 -4.64 2.96
N ILE A 8 9.70 -4.51 3.60
CA ILE A 8 9.55 -3.98 4.96
C ILE A 8 9.34 -5.12 5.96
N ALA A 9 8.62 -6.17 5.54
CA ALA A 9 8.41 -7.41 6.28
C ALA A 9 8.44 -8.61 5.31
N ASP A 10 8.32 -9.83 5.83
CA ASP A 10 8.37 -11.04 5.00
C ASP A 10 7.26 -11.14 3.95
N ASP A 11 6.18 -10.44 4.20
CA ASP A 11 4.95 -10.40 3.45
C ASP A 11 4.56 -8.98 3.04
N PHE A 12 5.41 -7.97 3.26
CA PHE A 12 5.06 -6.58 2.98
C PHE A 12 6.19 -5.82 2.27
N TRP A 13 5.85 -5.19 1.15
CA TRP A 13 6.74 -4.37 0.34
C TRP A 13 6.15 -2.99 0.09
N ASN A 14 7.01 -1.98 0.11
CA ASN A 14 6.69 -0.61 -0.27
C ASN A 14 7.20 -0.35 -1.69
N ILE A 15 6.33 0.17 -2.55
CA ILE A 15 6.69 0.61 -3.90
C ILE A 15 6.84 2.13 -3.85
N ARG A 16 8.10 2.57 -4.02
CA ARG A 16 8.46 3.99 -3.97
C ARG A 16 8.79 4.46 -5.37
N GLY A 17 7.97 5.37 -5.88
CA GLY A 17 8.18 6.03 -7.16
C GLY A 17 8.05 7.55 -7.04
N GLU A 18 8.47 8.26 -8.09
CA GLU A 18 8.32 9.71 -8.17
C GLU A 18 7.01 10.07 -8.90
N PHE A 19 6.00 10.54 -8.17
CA PHE A 19 4.76 11.04 -8.77
C PHE A 19 4.73 12.56 -8.75
N LYS A 20 4.99 13.19 -9.91
CA LYS A 20 4.98 14.65 -10.04
C LYS A 20 3.61 15.15 -10.52
N ILE A 21 2.82 15.77 -9.63
CA ILE A 21 1.63 16.52 -10.06
C ILE A 21 2.07 17.90 -10.55
N GLY A 22 1.64 18.28 -11.77
CA GLY A 22 1.94 19.58 -12.37
C GLY A 22 3.44 19.83 -12.64
N GLY A 23 4.26 18.78 -12.70
CA GLY A 23 5.71 18.86 -12.92
C GLY A 23 6.55 19.33 -11.73
N LEU A 24 5.93 19.77 -10.62
CA LEU A 24 6.61 20.46 -9.51
C LEU A 24 6.49 19.72 -8.17
N LEU A 25 5.36 19.05 -7.88
CA LEU A 25 5.12 18.46 -6.56
C LEU A 25 5.27 16.93 -6.61
N ASN A 26 6.34 16.41 -6.04
CA ASN A 26 6.58 14.97 -5.88
C ASN A 26 5.82 14.44 -4.66
N ILE A 27 4.69 13.79 -4.89
CA ILE A 27 3.88 13.14 -3.85
C ILE A 27 4.39 11.70 -3.68
N GLY A 28 5.66 11.59 -3.28
CA GLY A 28 6.37 10.32 -3.20
C GLY A 28 5.75 9.34 -2.22
N THR A 29 5.78 8.06 -2.60
CA THR A 29 5.15 6.86 -1.96
C THR A 29 3.71 6.65 -2.41
N GLN A 30 3.49 5.65 -3.26
CA GLN A 30 2.28 5.54 -4.08
C GLN A 30 1.69 4.14 -4.16
N ALA A 31 2.38 3.11 -3.65
CA ALA A 31 1.75 1.79 -3.50
C ALA A 31 2.51 0.92 -2.49
N SER A 32 1.84 -0.08 -1.94
CA SER A 32 2.45 -1.19 -1.21
C SER A 32 1.96 -2.51 -1.81
N LEU A 33 2.76 -3.55 -1.72
CA LEU A 33 2.37 -4.90 -2.06
C LEU A 33 2.38 -5.72 -0.77
N LEU A 34 1.29 -6.41 -0.49
CA LEU A 34 1.13 -7.30 0.67
C LEU A 34 0.92 -8.72 0.15
N ARG A 35 1.55 -9.71 0.78
CA ARG A 35 1.24 -11.13 0.60
C ARG A 35 0.34 -11.60 1.73
N CYS A 36 -0.86 -12.04 1.39
CA CYS A 36 -1.81 -12.63 2.32
C CYS A 36 -1.34 -14.01 2.81
N ALA A 37 -1.87 -14.48 3.93
CA ALA A 37 -1.63 -15.85 4.42
C ALA A 37 -2.06 -16.94 3.42
N SER A 38 -2.96 -16.62 2.49
CA SER A 38 -3.37 -17.47 1.36
C SER A 38 -2.26 -17.68 0.32
N GLY A 39 -1.17 -16.92 0.39
CA GLY A 39 -0.11 -16.87 -0.61
C GLY A 39 -0.41 -15.93 -1.78
N LYS A 40 -1.61 -15.33 -1.83
CA LYS A 40 -2.00 -14.32 -2.82
C LYS A 40 -1.54 -12.92 -2.40
N TYR A 41 -1.59 -11.98 -3.33
CA TYR A 41 -1.08 -10.63 -3.15
C TYR A 41 -2.16 -9.56 -3.29
N VAL A 42 -2.04 -8.52 -2.50
CA VAL A 42 -2.88 -7.31 -2.57
C VAL A 42 -1.98 -6.10 -2.79
N LEU A 43 -2.29 -5.30 -3.80
CA LEU A 43 -1.70 -3.98 -3.98
C LEU A 43 -2.51 -2.96 -3.18
N LEU A 44 -1.86 -2.24 -2.28
CA LEU A 44 -2.43 -1.07 -1.63
C LEU A 44 -1.99 0.14 -2.44
N ASP A 45 -2.95 0.82 -3.03
CA ASP A 45 -2.81 1.98 -3.90
C ASP A 45 -2.33 1.70 -5.32
N ALA A 46 -2.84 2.52 -6.25
CA ALA A 46 -2.56 2.39 -7.66
C ALA A 46 -1.48 3.38 -8.06
N TYR A 47 -0.36 2.83 -8.51
CA TYR A 47 0.77 3.59 -9.03
C TYR A 47 1.13 3.13 -10.43
N THR A 48 1.39 4.07 -11.33
CA THR A 48 1.94 3.75 -12.65
C THR A 48 3.38 3.26 -12.48
N LEU A 49 3.56 1.94 -12.52
CA LEU A 49 4.88 1.31 -12.44
C LEU A 49 5.65 1.54 -13.74
N ASN A 50 6.90 1.98 -13.64
CA ASN A 50 7.82 1.92 -14.77
C ASN A 50 8.15 0.46 -15.12
N ALA A 51 8.80 0.23 -16.26
CA ALA A 51 9.12 -1.12 -16.73
C ALA A 51 9.96 -1.95 -15.74
N SER A 52 10.90 -1.33 -15.03
CA SER A 52 11.76 -2.01 -14.04
C SER A 52 10.97 -2.44 -12.82
N LEU A 53 10.19 -1.53 -12.22
CA LEU A 53 9.33 -1.82 -11.08
C LEU A 53 8.27 -2.86 -11.43
N LYS A 54 7.70 -2.80 -12.63
CA LYS A 54 6.74 -3.79 -13.09
C LYS A 54 7.38 -5.17 -13.15
N ALA A 55 8.58 -5.30 -13.71
CA ALA A 55 9.28 -6.58 -13.77
C ALA A 55 9.56 -7.16 -12.37
N GLU A 56 9.89 -6.32 -11.38
CA GLU A 56 10.07 -6.74 -10.00
C GLU A 56 8.75 -7.21 -9.35
N VAL A 57 7.64 -6.50 -9.57
CA VAL A 57 6.30 -6.94 -9.09
C VAL A 57 5.89 -8.25 -9.78
N ASP A 58 6.08 -8.37 -11.09
CA ASP A 58 5.76 -9.56 -11.87
C ASP A 58 6.56 -10.78 -11.37
N ALA A 59 7.84 -10.59 -11.05
CA ALA A 59 8.69 -11.65 -10.50
C ALA A 59 8.20 -12.16 -9.13
N LEU A 60 7.60 -11.29 -8.31
CA LEU A 60 7.05 -11.65 -7.01
C LEU A 60 5.67 -12.33 -7.09
N THR A 61 4.92 -12.07 -8.15
CA THR A 61 3.47 -12.32 -8.21
C THR A 61 3.05 -13.24 -9.35
N ASN A 62 3.98 -14.08 -9.83
CA ASN A 62 3.75 -14.96 -10.97
C ASN A 62 3.21 -14.19 -12.19
N ASN A 63 3.95 -13.16 -12.60
CA ASN A 63 3.58 -12.25 -13.68
C ASN A 63 2.22 -11.54 -13.45
N GLY A 64 1.94 -11.19 -12.19
CA GLY A 64 0.69 -10.57 -11.75
C GLY A 64 -0.47 -11.54 -11.51
N ALA A 65 -0.35 -12.83 -11.83
CA ALA A 65 -1.44 -13.80 -11.68
C ALA A 65 -1.83 -14.08 -10.23
N ASP A 66 -0.93 -13.81 -9.27
CA ASP A 66 -1.20 -13.97 -7.85
C ASP A 66 -1.71 -12.71 -7.17
N ILE A 67 -1.83 -11.58 -7.89
CA ILE A 67 -2.46 -10.37 -7.37
C ILE A 67 -3.97 -10.55 -7.42
N GLU A 68 -4.61 -10.66 -6.26
CA GLU A 68 -6.06 -10.88 -6.13
C GLU A 68 -6.85 -9.59 -5.99
N ALA A 69 -6.22 -8.50 -5.52
CA ALA A 69 -6.87 -7.22 -5.34
C ALA A 69 -5.93 -6.01 -5.44
N ILE A 70 -6.49 -4.86 -5.81
CA ILE A 70 -5.87 -3.53 -5.71
C ILE A 70 -6.81 -2.65 -4.88
N ILE A 71 -6.31 -2.05 -3.80
CA ILE A 71 -7.06 -1.25 -2.83
C ILE A 71 -6.49 0.17 -2.80
N ASN A 72 -7.15 1.14 -3.43
CA ASN A 72 -6.66 2.52 -3.49
C ASN A 72 -6.90 3.28 -2.18
N VAL A 73 -5.84 3.93 -1.65
CA VAL A 73 -5.85 4.50 -0.29
C VAL A 73 -5.51 6.01 -0.20
N HIS A 74 -5.31 6.74 -1.31
CA HIS A 74 -5.11 8.21 -1.31
C HIS A 74 -6.13 9.00 -2.17
N PRO A 75 -6.45 10.29 -1.86
CA PRO A 75 -6.18 11.12 -0.68
C PRO A 75 -7.46 11.58 0.08
N PHE A 76 -8.54 10.79 0.09
CA PHE A 76 -9.73 11.11 0.92
C PHE A 76 -9.67 10.53 2.35
N HIS A 77 -8.71 9.67 2.64
CA HIS A 77 -8.76 8.81 3.83
C HIS A 77 -8.29 9.47 5.13
N THR A 78 -7.67 10.65 5.08
CA THR A 78 -7.31 11.45 6.28
C THR A 78 -8.52 12.07 6.99
N MET A 79 -9.66 12.20 6.32
CA MET A 79 -10.92 12.65 6.93
C MET A 79 -11.48 11.66 7.97
N HIS A 80 -11.12 10.38 7.87
CA HIS A 80 -11.71 9.30 8.68
C HIS A 80 -10.86 8.89 9.88
N VAL A 81 -9.67 9.49 10.04
CA VAL A 81 -8.69 9.14 11.09
C VAL A 81 -9.25 9.38 12.50
N ALA A 82 -9.94 10.51 12.73
CA ALA A 82 -10.52 10.83 14.03
C ALA A 82 -11.61 9.82 14.43
N GLN A 83 -12.51 9.47 13.50
CA GLN A 83 -13.59 8.51 13.75
C GLN A 83 -13.07 7.08 13.97
N MET A 84 -12.03 6.66 13.23
CA MET A 84 -11.37 5.36 13.43
C MET A 84 -10.67 5.26 14.79
N HIS A 85 -10.08 6.35 15.28
CA HIS A 85 -9.49 6.40 16.61
C HIS A 85 -10.54 6.21 17.71
N GLU A 86 -11.69 6.87 17.60
CA GLU A 86 -12.79 6.71 18.56
C GLU A 86 -13.36 5.29 18.59
N GLN A 87 -13.50 4.64 17.43
CA GLN A 87 -14.16 3.34 17.30
C GLN A 87 -13.30 2.14 17.71
N TYR A 88 -11.97 2.26 17.67
CA TYR A 88 -11.09 1.10 17.87
C TYR A 88 -10.02 1.29 18.94
N LEU A 89 -9.73 2.54 19.31
CA LEU A 89 -8.62 2.89 20.20
C LEU A 89 -9.04 3.81 21.36
N CYS A 90 -10.34 4.13 21.49
CA CYS A 90 -10.84 4.87 22.65
C CYS A 90 -10.73 4.00 23.93
N PRO A 91 -10.08 4.49 25.01
CA PRO A 91 -9.83 3.71 26.23
C PRO A 91 -11.08 3.12 26.89
N LEU A 92 -12.25 3.75 26.70
CA LEU A 92 -13.53 3.27 27.25
C LEU A 92 -14.11 2.04 26.53
N GLN A 93 -13.79 1.80 25.26
CA GLN A 93 -14.33 0.64 24.51
C GLN A 93 -13.53 -0.66 24.72
N GLN A 94 -12.25 -0.58 25.13
CA GLN A 94 -11.46 -1.77 25.47
C GLN A 94 -11.89 -2.44 26.79
N LEU A 95 -12.56 -1.71 27.69
CA LEU A 95 -13.01 -2.20 29.00
C LEU A 95 -14.28 -3.08 28.95
N TYR A 96 -15.03 -3.08 27.85
CA TYR A 96 -16.29 -3.84 27.71
C TYR A 96 -16.19 -5.08 26.80
N ARG A 97 -14.97 -5.53 26.47
CA ARG A 97 -14.72 -6.83 25.78
C ARG A 97 -14.17 -7.90 26.75
N GLY A 98 -14.73 -7.96 27.96
CA GLY A 98 -14.49 -9.02 28.94
C GLY A 98 -15.72 -9.89 29.12
#